data_AF-A0A838BDY1-F1
#
_entry.id   AF-A0A838BDY1-F1
#
_cell.length_a   1.000
_cell.length_b   1.000
_cell.length_c   1.000
_cell.angle_alpha   90.00
_cell.angle_beta   90.00
_cell.angle_gamma   90.00
#
_symmetry.space_group_name_H-M   'P 1'
#
loop_
_entity.id
_entity.type
_entity.pdbx_description
1 polymer ?
#
loop_
_entity_poly.entity_id
_entity_poly.type
_entity_poly.pdbx_seq_one_letter_code
_entity_poly.pdbx_strand_id
1 'polypeptide(L)'
;MRLSASNGCEPRNLKTIMPQNVRLTSRDVPLIQLGVHQCRFPVSEDPSVPGGYRFCAGATSPDRVYCDHHHTIVTAVDPRRARPGLQIPQRRAA
;
A
#
# COMPACT_ATOMS: atom_id res chain seq x y z
N MET A 1 12.43 38.13 -53.21
CA MET A 1 11.66 36.88 -53.00
C MET A 1 12.67 35.83 -52.53
N ARG A 2 12.94 35.58 -51.24
CA ARG A 2 12.15 34.97 -50.12
C ARG A 2 11.43 33.69 -50.58
N LEU A 3 11.57 32.48 -50.00
CA LEU A 3 12.29 31.90 -48.86
C LEU A 3 12.36 30.37 -49.12
N SER A 4 13.48 29.70 -48.84
CA SER A 4 13.56 28.23 -48.81
C SER A 4 13.09 27.74 -47.43
N ALA A 5 12.00 26.97 -47.38
CA ALA A 5 11.46 26.39 -46.15
C ALA A 5 11.76 24.88 -46.11
N SER A 6 12.76 24.51 -45.31
CA SER A 6 13.04 23.14 -44.90
C SER A 6 12.05 22.71 -43.80
N ASN A 7 11.09 21.86 -44.15
CA ASN A 7 10.14 21.24 -43.22
C ASN A 7 10.43 19.73 -43.10
N GLY A 8 11.36 19.37 -42.21
CA GLY A 8 11.54 18.00 -41.72
C GLY A 8 11.03 17.92 -40.29
N CYS A 9 9.73 17.73 -40.12
CA CYS A 9 9.10 17.48 -38.82
C CYS A 9 9.05 15.95 -38.61
N GLU A 10 9.98 15.42 -37.82
CA GLU A 10 9.93 14.06 -37.26
C GLU A 10 8.81 13.97 -36.22
N PRO A 11 7.87 13.01 -36.32
CA PRO A 11 7.03 12.65 -35.19
C PRO A 11 7.48 11.28 -34.66
N ARG A 12 8.63 11.20 -33.97
CA ARG A 12 8.84 10.09 -33.03
C ARG A 12 8.07 10.40 -31.77
N ASN A 13 6.78 10.09 -31.82
CA ASN A 13 5.87 10.06 -30.69
C ASN A 13 6.50 9.16 -29.61
N LEU A 14 7.16 9.81 -28.67
CA LEU A 14 7.73 9.23 -27.47
C LEU A 14 6.58 8.52 -26.76
N LYS A 15 6.66 7.18 -26.76
CA LYS A 15 5.78 6.27 -26.03
C LYS A 15 5.27 6.96 -24.79
N THR A 16 3.96 7.14 -24.71
CA THR A 16 3.24 7.53 -23.50
C THR A 16 3.63 6.55 -22.41
N ILE A 17 4.71 6.86 -21.70
CA ILE A 17 4.98 6.35 -20.37
C ILE A 17 3.84 6.99 -19.60
N MET A 18 2.73 6.27 -19.45
CA MET A 18 1.86 6.53 -18.32
C MET A 18 2.76 6.32 -17.11
N PRO A 19 3.11 7.36 -16.32
CA PRO A 19 3.29 7.07 -14.92
C PRO A 19 1.92 6.56 -14.52
N GLN A 20 1.83 5.25 -14.29
CA GLN A 20 0.86 4.71 -13.36
C GLN A 20 1.20 5.37 -12.02
N ASN A 21 0.89 6.66 -11.89
CA ASN A 21 0.63 7.31 -10.64
C ASN A 21 -0.70 6.72 -10.24
N VAL A 22 -0.64 5.43 -9.86
CA VAL A 22 -1.63 4.74 -9.06
C VAL A 22 -1.93 5.76 -8.00
N ARG A 23 -3.10 6.37 -8.10
CA ARG A 23 -3.65 7.11 -6.99
C ARG A 23 -3.73 6.04 -5.91
N LEU A 24 -2.72 5.99 -5.06
CA LEU A 24 -2.78 5.48 -3.70
C LEU A 24 -3.81 6.38 -3.01
N THR A 25 -5.08 6.26 -3.41
CA THR A 25 -6.17 6.63 -2.55
C THR A 25 -5.99 5.66 -1.40
N SER A 26 -5.30 6.11 -0.35
CA SER A 26 -5.40 5.52 0.98
C SER A 26 -6.89 5.48 1.29
N ARG A 27 -7.51 4.36 0.91
CA ARG A 27 -8.89 4.06 1.21
C ARG A 27 -8.80 3.24 2.46
N ASP A 28 -8.40 3.89 3.54
CA ASP A 28 -8.36 3.19 4.80
C ASP A 28 -9.81 2.84 5.13
N VAL A 29 -10.15 1.56 5.13
CA VAL A 29 -11.53 1.10 5.31
C VAL A 29 -11.67 0.36 6.64
N PRO A 30 -12.87 0.37 7.25
CA PRO A 30 -13.16 -0.53 8.37
C PRO A 30 -13.06 -1.99 7.94
N LEU A 31 -12.86 -2.89 8.91
CA LEU A 31 -12.67 -4.32 8.66
C LEU A 31 -13.80 -4.93 7.83
N ILE A 32 -15.05 -4.49 8.04
CA ILE A 32 -16.24 -5.00 7.35
C ILE A 32 -16.27 -4.70 5.84
N GLN A 33 -15.52 -3.70 5.40
CA GLN A 33 -15.42 -3.31 3.98
C GLN A 33 -14.15 -3.86 3.32
N LEU A 34 -13.31 -4.58 4.07
CA LEU A 34 -12.01 -5.03 3.61
C LEU A 34 -12.14 -6.30 2.78
N GLY A 35 -11.60 -6.27 1.56
CA GLY A 35 -11.56 -7.43 0.66
C GLY A 35 -10.56 -8.51 1.10
N VAL A 36 -10.66 -9.70 0.49
CA VAL A 36 -9.76 -10.84 0.78
C VAL A 36 -8.31 -10.54 0.39
N HIS A 37 -8.09 -9.82 -0.72
CA HIS A 37 -6.78 -9.44 -1.24
C HIS A 37 -6.39 -8.00 -0.89
N GLN A 38 -6.80 -7.55 0.30
CA GLN A 38 -6.54 -6.21 0.79
C GLN A 38 -5.84 -6.24 2.16
N CYS A 39 -4.96 -5.27 2.36
CA CYS A 39 -4.03 -5.21 3.47
C CYS A 39 -4.77 -4.98 4.80
N ARG A 40 -4.54 -5.89 5.75
CA ARG A 40 -5.13 -5.87 7.11
C ARG A 40 -4.30 -5.11 8.13
N PHE A 41 -3.38 -4.26 7.71
CA PHE A 41 -2.58 -3.46 8.65
C PHE A 41 -3.44 -2.31 9.20
N PRO A 42 -3.61 -2.18 10.53
CA PRO A 42 -4.35 -1.07 11.13
C PRO A 42 -3.54 0.22 11.01
N VAL A 43 -4.16 1.28 10.50
CA VAL A 43 -3.48 2.56 10.23
C VAL A 43 -3.97 3.70 11.12
N SER A 44 -5.20 3.60 11.63
CA SER A 44 -5.77 4.59 12.54
C SER A 44 -6.87 4.01 13.41
N GLU A 45 -7.04 4.63 14.58
CA GLU A 45 -8.21 4.45 15.44
C GLU A 45 -9.36 5.32 14.94
N ASP A 46 -10.57 4.75 14.89
CA ASP A 46 -11.81 5.43 14.52
C ASP A 46 -12.97 4.78 15.30
N PRO A 47 -13.35 5.33 16.47
CA PRO A 47 -14.44 4.80 17.29
C PRO A 47 -15.80 4.77 16.59
N SER A 48 -15.94 5.49 15.46
CA SER A 48 -17.17 5.57 14.67
C SER A 48 -17.41 4.32 13.84
N VAL A 49 -16.39 3.49 13.61
CA VAL A 49 -16.53 2.24 12.84
C VAL A 49 -16.56 1.01 13.74
N PRO A 50 -17.28 -0.05 13.35
CA PRO A 50 -17.26 -1.31 14.07
C PRO A 50 -15.83 -1.83 14.26
N GLY A 51 -15.48 -2.14 15.51
CA GLY A 51 -14.14 -2.58 15.89
C GLY A 51 -13.13 -1.46 16.16
N GLY A 52 -13.46 -0.19 15.88
CA GLY A 52 -12.68 0.97 16.34
C GLY A 52 -11.42 1.28 15.54
N TYR A 53 -11.17 0.61 14.40
CA TYR A 53 -9.96 0.78 13.59
C TYR A 53 -10.24 0.82 12.10
N ARG A 54 -9.41 1.58 11.37
CA ARG A 54 -9.34 1.56 9.90
C ARG A 54 -8.07 0.84 9.44
N PHE A 55 -8.16 0.21 8.28
CA PHE A 55 -7.12 -0.67 7.73
C PHE A 55 -6.64 -0.16 6.39
N CYS A 56 -5.35 -0.33 6.11
CA CYS A 56 -4.65 0.18 4.92
C CYS A 56 -5.36 -0.12 3.58
N ALA A 57 -6.00 -1.30 3.46
CA ALA A 57 -6.74 -1.73 2.27
C ALA A 57 -5.95 -1.78 0.94
N GLY A 58 -4.64 -1.53 0.97
CA GLY A 58 -3.77 -1.70 -0.19
C GLY A 58 -3.77 -3.14 -0.69
N ALA A 59 -3.54 -3.34 -2.00
CA ALA A 59 -3.53 -4.66 -2.60
C ALA A 59 -2.50 -5.58 -1.91
N THR A 60 -2.89 -6.84 -1.72
CA THR A 60 -1.98 -7.90 -1.23
C THR A 60 -1.86 -9.01 -2.26
N SER A 61 -0.71 -9.69 -2.24
CA SER A 61 -0.56 -10.96 -2.94
C SER A 61 -1.54 -12.00 -2.34
N PRO A 62 -1.97 -13.02 -3.12
CA PRO A 62 -2.98 -13.99 -2.68
C PRO A 62 -2.65 -14.67 -1.34
N ASP A 63 -1.37 -14.91 -1.07
CA ASP A 63 -0.89 -15.61 0.12
C ASP A 63 -0.44 -14.66 1.25
N ARG A 64 -0.63 -13.35 1.08
CA ARG A 64 -0.17 -12.32 2.02
C ARG A 64 -1.33 -11.57 2.66
N VAL A 65 -1.24 -11.41 3.98
CA VAL A 65 -2.17 -10.64 4.81
C VAL A 65 -1.93 -9.13 4.70
N TYR A 66 -0.69 -8.74 4.43
CA TYR A 66 -0.25 -7.35 4.37
C TYR A 66 0.33 -7.02 2.99
N CYS A 67 0.22 -5.75 2.58
CA CYS A 67 0.93 -5.27 1.39
C CYS A 67 2.44 -5.25 1.67
N ASP A 68 3.28 -5.14 0.63
CA ASP A 68 4.74 -5.26 0.79
C ASP A 68 5.34 -4.25 1.80
N HIS A 69 4.78 -3.04 1.85
CA HIS A 69 5.17 -2.03 2.81
C HIS A 69 4.92 -2.48 4.25
N HIS A 70 3.70 -2.89 4.57
CA HIS A 70 3.32 -3.31 5.91
C HIS A 70 3.85 -4.69 6.28
N HIS A 71 4.08 -5.56 5.30
CA HIS A 71 4.78 -6.82 5.50
C HIS A 71 6.20 -6.55 6.02
N THR A 72 6.93 -5.63 5.39
CA THR A 72 8.28 -5.24 5.84
C THR A 72 8.27 -4.73 7.28
N ILE A 73 7.27 -3.92 7.67
CA ILE A 73 7.14 -3.41 9.04
C ILE A 73 6.96 -4.55 10.05
N VAL A 74 6.07 -5.50 9.79
CA VAL A 74 5.79 -6.59 10.74
C VAL A 74 6.89 -7.65 10.77
N THR A 75 7.61 -7.84 9.66
CA THR A 75 8.73 -8.79 9.57
C THR A 75 10.09 -8.15 9.82
N ALA A 76 10.14 -6.84 10.09
CA ALA A 76 11.38 -6.17 10.47
C ALA A 76 11.88 -6.81 11.77
N VAL A 77 12.82 -7.74 11.63
CA VAL A 77 13.56 -8.29 12.75
C VAL A 77 14.47 -7.18 13.24
N ASP A 78 14.11 -6.55 14.35
CA ASP A 78 15.05 -5.71 15.08
C ASP A 78 16.23 -6.61 15.53
N PRO A 79 17.46 -6.36 15.06
CA PRO A 79 18.63 -7.14 15.47
C PRO A 79 18.85 -7.17 16.99
N ARG A 80 18.32 -6.18 17.73
CA ARG A 80 18.39 -6.07 19.20
C ARG A 80 17.33 -6.91 19.91
N ARG A 81 16.27 -7.33 19.21
CA ARG A 81 15.14 -8.10 19.76
C ARG A 81 15.35 -9.61 19.68
N ALA A 82 16.47 -10.08 19.12
CA ALA A 82 16.95 -11.46 19.23
C ALA A 82 17.37 -11.87 20.67
N ARG A 83 16.83 -11.20 21.70
CA ARG A 83 16.88 -11.68 23.09
C ARG A 83 15.63 -12.54 23.33
N PRO A 84 15.77 -13.84 23.62
CA PRO A 84 14.63 -14.68 23.96
C PRO A 84 14.04 -14.16 25.29
N GLY A 85 12.77 -13.75 25.31
CA GLY A 85 12.12 -13.46 26.59
C GLY A 85 10.85 -12.60 26.64
N LEU A 86 10.45 -11.88 25.58
CA LEU A 86 9.25 -11.03 25.68
C LEU A 86 8.02 -11.68 25.03
N GLN A 87 7.38 -12.59 25.77
CA GLN A 87 6.03 -13.06 25.43
C GLN A 87 5.05 -11.91 25.64
N ILE A 88 4.47 -11.40 24.55
CA ILE A 88 3.32 -10.48 24.62
C ILE A 88 2.13 -11.32 25.09
N PRO A 89 1.52 -11.06 26.26
CA PRO A 89 0.39 -11.85 26.73
C PRO A 89 -0.79 -11.64 25.78
N GLN A 90 -1.16 -12.68 25.04
CA GLN A 90 -2.42 -12.68 24.30
C GLN A 90 -3.55 -12.90 25.31
N ARG A 91 -4.13 -11.81 25.82
CA ARG A 91 -5.40 -11.88 26.55
C ARG A 91 -6.46 -12.37 25.56
N ARG A 92 -6.91 -13.62 25.73
CA ARG A 92 -8.19 -14.07 25.18
C ARG A 92 -9.31 -13.39 25.97
N ALA A 93 -10.25 -12.77 25.26
CA ALA A 93 -11.55 -12.43 25.80
C ALA A 93 -12.32 -13.75 26.04
N ALA A 94 -12.96 -13.85 27.20
CA ALA A 94 -13.79 -14.97 27.63
C ALA A 94 -15.25 -14.71 27.26
#